data_AF-A0A6A7LJB2-F1
#
_entry.id   AF-A0A6A7LJB2-F1
#
_cell.length_a   1.000
_cell.length_b   1.000
_cell.length_c   1.000
_cell.angle_alpha   90.00
_cell.angle_beta   90.00
_cell.angle_gamma   90.00
#
_symmetry.space_group_name_H-M   'P 1'
#
loop_
_entity.id
_entity.type
_entity.pdbx_description
1 polymer ?
#
loop_
_entity_poly.entity_id
_entity_poly.type
_entity_poly.pdbx_seq_one_letter_code
_entity_poly.pdbx_strand_id
1 'polypeptide(L)' 'MTQTGTSTNDTKETDFRERYTIELRKKRQCGINNYYGVDELLEERKQVNQQQMKTPGRRGEVIKHEEINNEMSRRLLSRG' A
#
# COMPACT_ATOMS: atom_id res chain seq x y z
N MET A 1 -25.69 -17.27 -21.57
CA MET A 1 -25.06 -17.27 -20.24
C MET A 1 -23.73 -16.54 -20.35
N THR A 2 -23.47 -15.65 -19.40
CA THR A 2 -22.53 -14.53 -19.41
C THR A 2 -21.15 -14.87 -18.84
N GLN A 3 -20.05 -14.40 -19.46
CA GLN A 3 -18.81 -13.96 -18.76
C GLN A 3 -17.73 -13.46 -19.75
N THR A 4 -17.48 -12.15 -19.80
CA THR A 4 -16.25 -11.55 -20.39
C THR A 4 -15.69 -10.39 -19.55
N GLY A 5 -16.12 -10.22 -18.30
CA GLY A 5 -15.83 -9.03 -17.48
C GLY A 5 -14.58 -9.07 -16.59
N THR A 6 -13.80 -10.16 -16.59
CA THR A 6 -12.69 -10.36 -15.63
C THR A 6 -11.37 -9.73 -16.11
N SER A 7 -11.01 -9.94 -17.38
CA SER A 7 -9.68 -9.57 -17.90
C SER A 7 -9.31 -8.08 -17.78
N THR A 8 -10.27 -7.15 -17.87
CA THR A 8 -9.97 -5.71 -17.83
C THR A 8 -9.86 -5.15 -16.41
N ASN A 9 -10.49 -5.80 -15.43
CA ASN A 9 -10.39 -5.40 -14.02
C ASN A 9 -9.06 -5.88 -13.42
N ASP A 10 -8.61 -7.08 -13.81
CA ASP A 10 -7.34 -7.64 -13.35
C ASP A 10 -6.13 -6.83 -13.86
N THR A 11 -6.18 -6.34 -15.11
CA THR A 11 -5.16 -5.42 -15.63
C THR A 11 -5.13 -4.10 -14.85
N LYS A 12 -6.29 -3.49 -14.58
CA LYS A 12 -6.37 -2.24 -13.80
C LYS A 12 -5.89 -2.41 -12.37
N GLU A 13 -6.17 -3.55 -11.75
CA GLU A 13 -5.66 -3.88 -10.42
C GLU A 13 -4.13 -4.02 -10.44
N THR A 14 -3.60 -4.74 -11.43
CA THR A 14 -2.15 -4.93 -11.59
C THR A 14 -1.44 -3.59 -11.79
N ASP A 15 -1.95 -2.74 -12.68
CA ASP A 15 -1.42 -1.40 -12.92
C ASP A 15 -1.49 -0.52 -11.66
N PHE A 16 -2.55 -0.67 -10.85
CA PHE A 16 -2.68 0.04 -9.59
C PHE A 16 -1.65 -0.45 -8.57
N ARG A 17 -1.49 -1.77 -8.41
CA ARG A 17 -0.50 -2.38 -7.52
C ARG A 17 0.91 -1.93 -7.86
N GLU A 18 1.29 -2.01 -9.14
CA GLU A 18 2.65 -1.64 -9.58
C GLU A 18 2.95 -0.16 -9.26
N ARG A 19 2.05 0.74 -9.66
CA ARG A 19 2.22 2.17 -9.38
C ARG A 19 2.28 2.44 -7.88
N TYR A 20 1.40 1.81 -7.10
CA TYR A 20 1.35 2.03 -5.66
C TYR A 20 2.61 1.51 -4.97
N THR A 21 3.13 0.35 -5.37
CA THR A 21 4.40 -0.19 -4.85
C THR A 21 5.59 0.72 -5.19
N ILE A 22 5.62 1.30 -6.38
CA ILE A 22 6.65 2.31 -6.74
C ILE A 22 6.55 3.53 -5.83
N GLU A 23 5.34 4.04 -5.57
CA GLU A 23 5.13 5.17 -4.65
C GLU A 23 5.54 4.83 -3.20
N LEU A 24 5.21 3.64 -2.71
CA LEU A 24 5.61 3.19 -1.37
C LEU A 24 7.13 3.10 -1.22
N ARG A 25 7.84 2.68 -2.26
CA ARG A 25 9.32 2.63 -2.26
C ARG A 25 9.97 4.02 -2.18
N LYS A 26 9.31 5.06 -2.73
CA LYS A 26 9.79 6.45 -2.64
C LYS A 26 9.63 7.04 -1.25
N LYS A 27 8.64 6.57 -0.47
CA LYS A 27 8.37 7.07 0.88
C LYS A 27 9.50 6.78 1.84
N ARG A 28 9.95 7.82 2.55
CA ARG A 28 11.01 7.73 3.57
C ARG A 28 10.48 7.04 4.82
N GLN A 29 11.19 6.02 5.27
CA GLN A 29 10.98 5.43 6.59
C GLN A 29 12.10 5.91 7.52
N CYS A 30 11.77 6.84 8.41
CA CYS A 30 12.71 7.27 9.44
C CYS A 30 12.93 6.13 10.44
N GLY A 31 14.19 5.82 10.75
CA GLY A 31 14.52 4.82 11.77
C GLY A 31 14.05 5.24 13.16
N ILE A 32 14.03 4.28 14.09
CA ILE A 32 13.56 4.42 15.49
C ILE A 32 14.23 5.61 16.23
N ASN A 33 15.42 6.04 15.79
CA ASN A 33 16.19 7.13 16.42
C ASN A 33 16.03 8.51 15.77
N ASN A 34 15.11 8.72 14.82
CA ASN A 34 14.98 10.03 14.18
C ASN A 34 14.01 10.93 14.95
N TYR A 35 14.51 11.62 15.97
CA TYR A 35 13.77 12.54 16.85
C TYR A 35 13.06 13.69 16.11
N TYR A 36 13.40 13.95 14.84
CA TYR A 36 12.81 15.01 14.00
C TYR A 36 12.29 14.53 12.64
N GLY A 37 12.24 13.22 12.39
CA GLY A 37 11.92 12.68 11.07
C GLY A 37 10.51 12.11 10.96
N VAL A 38 9.72 12.59 10.00
CA VAL A 38 8.43 11.96 9.64
C VAL A 38 8.70 10.64 8.92
N ASP A 39 8.07 9.57 9.41
CA ASP A 39 7.99 8.28 8.72
C ASP A 39 6.79 8.30 7.78
N GLU A 40 7.06 8.63 6.52
CA GLU A 40 6.05 8.80 5.46
C GLU A 40 5.34 7.48 5.14
N LEU A 41 6.00 6.33 5.36
CA LEU A 41 5.40 5.01 5.17
C LEU A 41 4.40 4.70 6.29
N LEU A 42 4.75 5.05 7.54
CA LEU A 42 3.84 4.91 8.67
C LEU A 42 2.65 5.88 8.57
N GLU A 43 2.87 7.10 8.08
CA GLU A 43 1.79 8.04 7.82
C GLU A 43 0.84 7.56 6.73
N GLU A 44 1.37 7.01 5.63
CA GLU A 44 0.54 6.39 4.59
C GLU A 44 -0.34 5.29 5.18
N ARG A 45 0.22 4.41 6.01
CA ARG A 45 -0.55 3.38 6.73
C ARG A 45 -1.68 3.97 7.57
N LYS A 46 -1.40 5.04 8.31
CA LYS A 46 -2.43 5.74 9.12
C LYS A 46 -3.53 6.33 8.24
N GLN A 47 -3.18 6.91 7.10
CA GLN A 47 -4.14 7.50 6.17
C GLN A 47 -5.03 6.42 5.54
N VAL A 48 -4.47 5.30 5.10
CA VAL A 48 -5.25 4.17 4.54
C VAL A 48 -6.16 3.56 5.62
N ASN A 49 -5.67 3.37 6.85
CA ASN A 49 -6.54 2.92 7.96
C ASN A 49 -7.71 3.88 8.19
N GLN A 50 -7.48 5.20 8.19
CA GLN A 50 -8.55 6.19 8.32
C GLN A 50 -9.52 6.15 7.14
N GLN A 51 -9.01 5.94 5.93
CA GLN A 51 -9.84 5.79 4.74
C GLN A 51 -10.70 4.52 4.80
N GLN A 52 -10.16 3.41 5.29
CA GLN A 52 -10.91 2.16 5.50
C GLN A 52 -12.09 2.36 6.46
N MET A 53 -11.93 3.16 7.52
CA MET A 53 -13.03 3.49 8.43
C MET A 53 -14.16 4.27 7.74
N LYS A 54 -13.84 5.06 6.71
CA LYS A 54 -14.82 5.84 5.92
C LYS A 54 -15.44 5.03 4.79
N THR A 55 -14.65 4.19 4.13
CA THR A 55 -15.07 3.38 2.97
C THR A 55 -14.64 1.93 3.11
N PRO A 56 -15.23 1.16 4.04
CA PRO A 56 -14.85 -0.22 4.27
C PRO A 56 -15.20 -1.11 3.07
N GLY A 57 -14.38 -2.13 2.83
CA GLY A 57 -14.67 -3.20 1.86
C GLY A 57 -14.41 -2.88 0.38
N ARG A 58 -13.90 -1.68 0.04
CA ARG A 58 -13.49 -1.39 -1.34
C ARG A 58 -12.20 -2.12 -1.70
N ARG A 59 -12.19 -2.78 -2.87
CA ARG A 59 -11.03 -3.56 -3.35
C ARG A 59 -9.72 -2.74 -3.36
N GLY A 60 -9.79 -1.48 -3.76
CA GLY A 60 -8.63 -0.57 -3.73
C GLY A 60 -8.03 -0.36 -2.34
N GLU A 61 -8.85 -0.32 -1.29
CA GLU A 61 -8.36 -0.18 0.09
C GLU A 61 -7.68 -1.45 0.58
N VAL A 62 -8.23 -2.62 0.22
CA VAL A 62 -7.60 -3.92 0.51
C VAL A 62 -6.22 -4.00 -0.15
N ILE A 63 -6.12 -3.63 -1.43
CA ILE A 63 -4.84 -3.63 -2.15
C ILE A 63 -3.84 -2.68 -1.48
N LYS A 64 -4.25 -1.47 -1.10
CA LYS A 64 -3.35 -0.54 -0.41
C LYS A 64 -2.77 -1.13 0.88
N HIS A 65 -3.62 -1.78 1.70
CA HIS A 65 -3.15 -2.46 2.91
C HIS A 65 -2.15 -3.58 2.62
N GLU A 66 -2.45 -4.42 1.62
CA GLU A 66 -1.57 -5.50 1.19
C GLU A 66 -0.19 -4.95 0.78
N GLU A 67 -0.15 -3.93 -0.08
CA GLU A 67 1.12 -3.39 -0.59
C GLU A 67 1.92 -2.65 0.50
N ILE A 68 1.26 -1.92 1.41
CA ILE A 68 1.94 -1.30 2.56
C ILE A 68 2.59 -2.37 3.45
N ASN A 69 1.86 -3.45 3.74
CA ASN A 69 2.38 -4.55 4.55
C ASN A 69 3.54 -5.27 3.85
N ASN A 70 3.45 -5.46 2.53
CA ASN A 70 4.52 -6.03 1.72
C ASN A 70 5.79 -5.16 1.79
N GLU A 71 5.66 -3.84 1.61
CA GLU A 71 6.81 -2.93 1.65
C GLU A 71 7.43 -2.84 3.05
N MET A 72 6.62 -2.81 4.11
CA MET A 72 7.14 -2.86 5.49
C MET A 72 7.91 -4.16 5.75
N SER A 73 7.36 -5.30 5.32
CA SER A 73 8.00 -6.62 5.48
C SER A 73 9.30 -6.70 4.67
N ARG A 74 9.32 -6.19 3.44
CA ARG A 74 10.51 -6.11 2.60
C ARG A 74 11.62 -5.32 3.31
N ARG A 75 11.30 -4.15 3.87
CA ARG A 75 12.28 -3.32 4.60
C ARG A 75 12.74 -3.96 5.90
N LEU A 76 11.87 -4.69 6.60
CA LEU A 76 12.24 -5.43 7.79
C LEU A 76 13.25 -6.55 7.45
N LEU A 77 12.98 -7.31 6.39
CA LEU A 77 13.87 -8.37 5.91
C LEU A 77 15.20 -7.83 5.36
N SER A 78 15.21 -6.64 4.75
CA SER A 78 16.47 -6.00 4.28
C SER A 78 17.31 -5.37 5.40
N ARG A 79 16.78 -5.27 6.63
CA ARG A 79 17.49 -4.70 7.80
C ARG A 79 18.08 -5.77 8.72
N GLY A 80 17.75 -7.05 8.50
CA GLY A 80 18.38 -8.21 9.16
C GLY A 80 19.50 -8.78 8.31
#